data_AF-A0A1I7GKS7-F1
#
_entry.id   AF-A0A1I7GKS7-F1
#
_cell.length_a   1.000
_cell.length_b   1.000
_cell.length_c   1.000
_cell.angle_alpha   90.00
_cell.angle_beta   90.00
_cell.angle_gamma   90.00
#
_symmetry.space_group_name_H-M   'P 1'
#
loop_
_entity.id
_entity.type
_entity.pdbx_description
1 polymer ?
#
loop_
_entity_poly.entity_id
_entity_poly.type
_entity_poly.pdbx_seq_one_letter_code
_entity_poly.pdbx_strand_id
1 'polypeptide(L)'
;MTKKSATLAWIDPNDSTQLEWIIGYLKRTQTDHILSHMPYAFGVSQAGNALVAAIEAQMGKAEFRERHRKMQGAWRQQKSRDKRDTQTMTHQVPLSVIRALHTLAKKRKQSKVETLSQVIEDASRDYQRETEKAKKAKATYQRRLKEQRVKYQETEKIYKRVVDTLLNALAEETDLRCRLEVMAGGWDSSVLGENERVEYQGLVESRATGLESTFADLNLVRAKVATLRQRMQVLADSHGTEQHHADDTSVDNPPA
;
A
#
# COMPACT_ATOMS: atom_id res chain seq x y z
N MET A 1 67.21 -20.71 -6.24
CA MET A 1 66.05 -20.17 -5.51
C MET A 1 66.51 -18.97 -4.68
N THR A 2 66.35 -17.77 -5.21
CA THR A 2 66.68 -16.51 -4.52
C THR A 2 65.64 -16.24 -3.44
N LYS A 3 66.08 -16.07 -2.18
CA LYS A 3 65.20 -15.68 -1.07
C LYS A 3 64.63 -14.30 -1.37
N LYS A 4 63.33 -14.19 -1.67
CA LYS A 4 62.63 -12.89 -1.74
C LYS A 4 62.87 -12.16 -0.42
N SER A 5 63.51 -10.99 -0.46
CA SER A 5 63.62 -10.14 0.72
C SER A 5 62.22 -9.73 1.20
N ALA A 6 61.95 -9.87 2.50
CA ALA A 6 60.65 -9.55 3.10
C ALA A 6 60.20 -8.10 2.82
N THR A 7 61.15 -7.21 2.53
CA THR A 7 60.95 -5.81 2.15
C THR A 7 60.27 -5.60 0.79
N LEU A 8 60.39 -6.55 -0.14
CA LEU A 8 59.80 -6.47 -1.49
C LEU A 8 58.54 -7.32 -1.65
N ALA A 9 58.03 -7.90 -0.56
CA ALA A 9 56.85 -8.77 -0.56
C ALA A 9 55.55 -8.10 -1.05
N TRP A 10 55.52 -6.77 -1.13
CA TRP A 10 54.36 -6.02 -1.61
C TRP A 10 54.30 -5.88 -3.14
N ILE A 11 55.38 -6.20 -3.86
CA ILE A 11 55.44 -6.17 -5.32
C ILE A 11 55.16 -7.57 -5.85
N ASP A 12 54.10 -7.72 -6.65
CA ASP A 12 53.79 -8.94 -7.37
C ASP A 12 54.45 -8.90 -8.76
N PRO A 13 55.43 -9.77 -9.04
CA PRO A 13 56.09 -9.83 -10.36
C PRO A 13 55.15 -10.21 -11.50
N ASN A 14 53.93 -10.68 -11.21
CA ASN A 14 52.95 -11.10 -12.21
C ASN A 14 51.81 -10.08 -12.41
N ASP A 15 51.70 -9.05 -11.56
CA ASP A 15 50.66 -8.01 -11.68
C ASP A 15 51.13 -6.90 -12.64
N SER A 16 50.72 -6.99 -13.91
CA SER A 16 51.08 -6.00 -14.94
C SER A 16 50.69 -4.58 -14.57
N THR A 17 49.56 -4.39 -13.89
CA THR A 17 49.04 -3.07 -13.51
C THR A 17 49.90 -2.45 -12.41
N GLN A 18 50.29 -3.26 -11.43
CA GLN A 18 51.22 -2.85 -10.40
C GLN A 18 52.59 -2.49 -10.97
N LEU A 19 53.11 -3.29 -11.90
CA LEU A 19 54.42 -3.07 -12.52
C LEU A 19 54.43 -1.79 -13.37
N GLU A 20 53.41 -1.57 -14.20
CA GLU A 20 53.26 -0.33 -14.98
C GLU A 20 53.17 0.90 -14.08
N TRP A 21 52.40 0.80 -12.98
CA TRP A 21 52.31 1.89 -12.00
C TRP A 21 53.66 2.18 -11.34
N ILE A 22 54.40 1.14 -10.91
CA ILE A 22 55.72 1.30 -10.28
C ILE A 22 56.68 2.00 -11.24
N ILE A 23 56.73 1.57 -12.50
CA ILE A 23 57.60 2.19 -13.52
C ILE A 23 57.20 3.65 -13.75
N GLY A 24 55.90 3.93 -13.92
CA GLY A 24 55.39 5.28 -14.09
C GLY A 24 55.62 6.17 -12.86
N TYR A 25 55.60 5.61 -11.66
CA TYR A 25 55.94 6.31 -10.42
C TYR A 25 57.44 6.64 -10.37
N LEU A 26 58.31 5.65 -10.66
CA LEU A 26 59.76 5.83 -10.67
C LEU A 26 60.20 6.85 -11.73
N LYS A 27 59.63 6.83 -12.93
CA LYS A 27 59.91 7.83 -13.99
C LYS A 27 59.58 9.26 -13.56
N ARG A 28 58.55 9.47 -12.74
CA ARG A 28 58.14 10.79 -12.27
C ARG A 28 58.89 11.27 -11.03
N THR A 29 59.43 10.35 -10.24
CA THR A 29 60.01 10.66 -8.92
C THR A 29 61.53 10.47 -8.85
N GLN A 30 62.15 9.86 -9.86
CA GLN A 30 63.60 9.76 -9.98
C GLN A 30 64.12 10.84 -10.94
N THR A 31 64.88 11.79 -10.41
CA THR A 31 65.70 12.74 -11.19
C THR A 31 66.90 12.09 -11.86
N ASP A 32 67.39 10.99 -11.29
CA ASP A 32 68.70 10.42 -11.64
C ASP A 32 68.60 9.33 -12.72
N HIS A 33 67.39 9.07 -13.23
CA HIS A 33 67.08 8.07 -14.27
C HIS A 33 67.64 6.65 -14.08
N ILE A 34 68.11 6.28 -12.88
CA ILE A 34 68.83 5.02 -12.59
C ILE A 34 68.03 3.77 -13.01
N LEU A 35 66.70 3.81 -12.94
CA LEU A 35 65.81 2.72 -13.34
C LEU A 35 64.99 3.03 -14.61
N SER A 36 65.24 4.17 -15.27
CA SER A 36 64.41 4.72 -16.34
C SER A 36 64.64 4.06 -17.70
N HIS A 37 65.72 3.28 -17.85
CA HIS A 37 66.16 2.66 -19.10
C HIS A 37 65.76 1.19 -19.28
N MET A 38 64.88 0.64 -18.44
CA MET A 38 64.47 -0.76 -18.58
C MET A 38 63.57 -0.95 -19.82
N PRO A 39 63.98 -1.76 -20.82
CA PRO A 39 63.20 -1.98 -22.03
C PRO A 39 62.01 -2.90 -21.73
N TYR A 40 60.79 -2.36 -21.78
CA TYR A 40 59.56 -3.11 -21.59
C TYR A 40 59.10 -3.68 -22.94
N ALA A 41 59.77 -4.74 -23.42
CA ALA A 41 59.44 -5.40 -24.69
C ALA A 41 59.25 -6.93 -24.61
N PHE A 42 59.40 -7.56 -23.45
CA PHE A 42 59.26 -9.02 -23.33
C PHE A 42 58.56 -9.41 -22.02
N GLY A 43 57.51 -10.24 -22.13
CA GLY A 43 56.86 -11.03 -21.07
C GLY A 43 56.74 -10.43 -19.66
N VAL A 44 55.51 -10.08 -19.24
CA VAL A 44 55.16 -9.45 -17.94
C VAL A 44 55.91 -10.05 -16.74
N SER A 45 56.04 -11.38 -16.66
CA SER A 45 56.67 -12.07 -15.53
C SER A 45 58.21 -11.98 -15.50
N GLN A 46 58.87 -12.00 -16.68
CA GLN A 46 60.33 -11.82 -16.75
C GLN A 46 60.70 -10.35 -16.48
N ALA A 47 59.94 -9.40 -17.01
CA ALA A 47 60.11 -7.98 -16.73
C ALA A 47 59.86 -7.65 -15.24
N GLY A 48 58.86 -8.27 -14.61
CA GLY A 48 58.56 -8.09 -13.19
C GLY A 48 59.67 -8.58 -12.27
N ASN A 49 60.24 -9.76 -12.52
CA ASN A 49 61.36 -10.29 -11.73
C ASN A 49 62.63 -9.43 -11.91
N ALA A 50 62.90 -8.95 -13.13
CA ALA A 50 64.03 -8.05 -13.39
C ALA A 50 63.87 -6.70 -12.68
N LEU A 51 62.65 -6.15 -12.62
CA LEU A 51 62.35 -4.93 -11.86
C LEU A 51 62.57 -5.13 -10.35
N VAL A 52 62.09 -6.25 -9.79
CA VAL A 52 62.31 -6.58 -8.37
C VAL A 52 63.79 -6.68 -8.05
N ALA A 53 64.58 -7.36 -8.91
CA ALA A 53 66.03 -7.48 -8.73
C ALA A 53 66.75 -6.12 -8.82
N ALA A 54 66.34 -5.24 -9.75
CA ALA A 54 66.91 -3.91 -9.90
C ALA A 54 66.60 -3.01 -8.69
N ILE A 55 65.39 -3.11 -8.13
CA ILE A 55 65.03 -2.43 -6.89
C ILE A 55 65.86 -2.97 -5.72
N GLU A 56 66.00 -4.30 -5.60
CA GLU A 56 66.78 -4.94 -4.55
C GLU A 56 68.25 -4.51 -4.55
N ALA A 57 68.87 -4.43 -5.74
CA ALA A 57 70.25 -3.96 -5.90
C ALA A 57 70.48 -2.51 -5.42
N GLN A 58 69.44 -1.67 -5.42
CA GLN A 58 69.53 -0.27 -4.97
C GLN A 58 69.15 -0.08 -3.50
N MET A 59 68.62 -1.11 -2.81
CA MET A 59 68.19 -1.04 -1.39
C MET A 59 69.35 -0.76 -0.42
N GLY A 60 70.61 -0.92 -0.85
CA GLY A 60 71.79 -0.55 -0.07
C GLY A 60 71.87 0.96 0.21
N LYS A 61 71.32 1.80 -0.67
CA LYS A 61 71.38 3.27 -0.56
C LYS A 61 70.26 3.80 0.36
N ALA A 62 70.62 4.61 1.36
CA ALA A 62 69.67 5.15 2.34
C ALA A 62 68.55 5.99 1.69
N GLU A 63 68.90 6.84 0.74
CA GLU A 63 67.94 7.66 -0.01
C GLU A 63 66.94 6.82 -0.79
N PHE A 64 67.41 5.71 -1.39
CA PHE A 64 66.55 4.83 -2.15
C PHE A 64 65.54 4.10 -1.24
N ARG A 65 65.95 3.72 -0.01
CA ARG A 65 65.03 3.11 0.97
C ARG A 65 63.87 4.03 1.34
N GLU A 66 64.13 5.31 1.54
CA GLU A 66 63.07 6.30 1.81
C GLU A 66 62.14 6.50 0.61
N ARG A 67 62.70 6.60 -0.60
CA ARG A 67 61.90 6.67 -1.84
C ARG A 67 61.04 5.41 -2.03
N HIS A 68 61.59 4.24 -1.74
CA HIS A 68 60.86 2.96 -1.79
C HIS A 68 59.71 2.93 -0.77
N ARG A 69 59.90 3.43 0.46
CA ARG A 69 58.81 3.57 1.45
C ARG A 69 57.69 4.48 0.95
N LYS A 70 58.05 5.63 0.37
CA LYS A 70 57.07 6.57 -0.22
C LYS A 70 56.31 5.93 -1.39
N MET A 71 57.02 5.21 -2.26
CA MET A 71 56.43 4.47 -3.37
C MET A 71 55.41 3.42 -2.87
N GLN A 72 55.78 2.64 -1.85
CA GLN A 72 54.87 1.66 -1.23
C GLN A 72 53.62 2.33 -0.63
N GLY A 73 53.78 3.47 0.05
CA GLY A 73 52.66 4.25 0.60
C GLY A 73 51.72 4.77 -0.49
N ALA A 74 52.29 5.32 -1.56
CA ALA A 74 51.53 5.83 -2.71
C ALA A 74 50.78 4.70 -3.45
N TRP A 75 51.37 3.51 -3.57
CA TRP A 75 50.67 2.35 -4.15
C TRP A 75 49.48 1.91 -3.30
N ARG A 76 49.63 1.86 -1.97
CA ARG A 76 48.51 1.55 -1.06
C ARG A 76 47.37 2.57 -1.20
N GLN A 77 47.72 3.85 -1.35
CA GLN A 77 46.74 4.90 -1.59
C GLN A 77 46.05 4.76 -2.95
N GLN A 78 46.81 4.44 -4.01
CA GLN A 78 46.26 4.17 -5.33
C GLN A 78 45.28 2.99 -5.29
N LYS A 79 45.69 1.86 -4.71
CA LYS A 79 44.84 0.67 -4.54
C LYS A 79 43.58 0.96 -3.72
N SER A 80 43.64 1.91 -2.78
CA SER A 80 42.46 2.38 -2.05
C SER A 80 41.53 3.25 -2.90
N ARG A 81 42.07 4.06 -3.82
CA ARG A 81 41.29 4.90 -4.74
C ARG A 81 40.63 4.09 -5.85
N ASP A 82 41.26 3.01 -6.28
CA ASP A 82 40.73 2.13 -7.34
C ASP A 82 39.53 1.28 -6.87
N LYS A 83 39.21 1.26 -5.56
CA LYS A 83 37.95 0.73 -5.03
C LYS A 83 36.81 1.74 -5.25
N ARG A 84 36.36 1.86 -6.52
CA ARG A 84 35.38 2.85 -6.97
C ARG A 84 34.00 2.76 -6.28
N ASP A 85 33.68 1.63 -5.64
CA ASP A 85 32.35 1.42 -5.02
C ASP A 85 32.32 1.65 -3.50
N THR A 86 33.43 2.04 -2.87
CA THR A 86 33.48 2.26 -1.43
C THR A 86 33.74 3.73 -1.08
N GLN A 87 32.67 4.47 -0.77
CA GLN A 87 32.77 5.79 -0.19
C GLN A 87 32.97 5.67 1.33
N THR A 88 34.06 6.25 1.85
CA THR A 88 34.27 6.35 3.30
C THR A 88 33.53 7.57 3.84
N MET A 89 32.67 7.37 4.83
CA MET A 89 31.92 8.43 5.50
C MET A 89 32.14 8.35 7.00
N THR A 90 32.20 9.50 7.66
CA THR A 90 32.27 9.60 9.11
C THR A 90 30.96 10.17 9.63
N HIS A 91 30.29 9.45 10.52
CA HIS A 91 29.04 9.87 11.14
C HIS A 91 29.22 9.98 12.65
N GLN A 92 28.61 11.01 13.23
CA GLN A 92 28.50 11.14 14.68
C GLN A 92 27.29 10.31 15.15
N VAL A 93 27.55 9.39 16.07
CA VAL A 93 26.53 8.46 16.59
C VAL A 93 26.63 8.43 18.11
N PRO A 94 25.51 8.34 18.85
CA PRO A 94 25.54 8.23 20.31
C PRO A 94 26.40 7.05 20.79
N LEU A 95 27.11 7.23 21.90
CA LEU A 95 27.99 6.21 22.49
C LEU A 95 27.25 4.92 22.84
N SER A 96 25.96 5.02 23.22
CA SER A 96 25.10 3.87 23.49
C SER A 96 24.96 2.95 22.28
N VAL A 97 24.74 3.53 21.09
CA VAL A 97 24.61 2.80 19.83
C VAL A 97 25.94 2.16 19.44
N ILE A 98 27.06 2.86 19.61
CA ILE A 98 28.39 2.30 19.33
C ILE A 98 28.69 1.09 20.23
N ARG A 99 28.33 1.16 21.52
CA ARG A 99 28.45 0.03 22.46
C ARG A 99 27.57 -1.14 22.04
N ALA A 100 26.33 -0.88 21.64
CA ALA A 100 25.42 -1.91 21.15
C ALA A 100 25.95 -2.58 19.88
N LEU A 101 26.41 -1.79 18.90
CA LEU A 101 27.01 -2.29 17.66
C LEU A 101 28.26 -3.14 17.95
N HIS A 102 29.11 -2.72 18.88
CA HIS A 102 30.29 -3.51 19.26
C HIS A 102 29.92 -4.85 19.90
N THR A 103 28.94 -4.86 20.81
CA THR A 103 28.44 -6.10 21.42
C THR A 103 27.85 -7.03 20.34
N LEU A 104 27.12 -6.48 19.38
CA LEU A 104 26.52 -7.23 18.29
C LEU A 104 27.57 -7.81 17.33
N ALA A 105 28.58 -7.00 16.97
CA ALA A 105 29.71 -7.44 16.16
C ALA A 105 30.52 -8.55 16.86
N LYS A 106 30.75 -8.44 18.18
CA LYS A 106 31.43 -9.47 18.97
C LYS A 106 30.64 -10.78 19.01
N LYS A 107 29.31 -10.70 19.17
CA LYS A 107 28.42 -11.87 19.13
C LYS A 107 28.46 -12.56 17.76
N ARG A 108 28.51 -11.79 16.67
CA ARG A 108 28.57 -12.31 15.29
C ARG A 108 29.98 -12.69 14.82
N LYS A 109 31.02 -12.40 15.60
CA LYS A 109 32.43 -12.57 15.24
C LYS A 109 32.81 -11.82 13.95
N GLN A 110 32.25 -10.63 13.76
CA GLN A 110 32.44 -9.79 12.57
C GLN A 110 33.07 -8.44 12.91
N SER A 111 33.52 -7.73 11.88
CA SER A 111 33.94 -6.33 12.05
C SER A 111 32.74 -5.41 12.30
N LYS A 112 32.94 -4.31 13.04
CA LYS A 112 31.87 -3.32 13.29
C LYS A 112 31.26 -2.78 12.00
N VAL A 113 32.10 -2.57 10.98
CA VAL A 113 31.70 -2.05 9.67
C VAL A 113 30.83 -3.06 8.94
N GLU A 114 31.27 -4.32 8.87
CA GLU A 114 30.51 -5.40 8.22
C GLU A 114 29.15 -5.64 8.91
N THR A 115 29.13 -5.66 10.24
CA THR A 115 27.88 -5.77 11.00
C THR A 115 26.95 -4.58 10.72
N LEU A 116 27.48 -3.36 10.64
CA LEU A 116 26.67 -2.17 10.32
C LEU A 116 26.12 -2.24 8.89
N SER A 117 26.93 -2.65 7.91
CA SER A 117 26.48 -2.85 6.53
C SER A 117 25.33 -3.85 6.46
N GLN A 118 25.44 -5.00 7.14
CA GLN A 118 24.36 -5.98 7.20
C GLN A 118 23.09 -5.43 7.83
N VAL A 119 23.20 -4.66 8.93
CA VAL A 119 22.02 -4.03 9.57
C VAL A 119 21.32 -3.06 8.62
N ILE A 120 22.09 -2.29 7.83
CA ILE A 120 21.53 -1.37 6.84
C ILE A 120 20.84 -2.15 5.71
N GLU A 121 21.46 -3.22 5.21
CA GLU A 121 20.87 -4.10 4.19
C GLU A 121 19.59 -4.77 4.68
N ASP A 122 19.59 -5.28 5.91
CA ASP A 122 18.42 -5.87 6.56
C ASP A 122 17.29 -4.85 6.67
N ALA A 123 17.58 -3.67 7.23
CA ALA A 123 16.60 -2.59 7.36
C ALA A 123 16.03 -2.13 6.00
N SER A 124 16.87 -2.07 4.97
CA SER A 124 16.45 -1.74 3.60
C SER A 124 15.50 -2.81 3.04
N ARG A 125 15.83 -4.09 3.21
CA ARG A 125 14.97 -5.21 2.78
C ARG A 125 13.64 -5.22 3.52
N ASP A 126 13.66 -4.97 4.83
CA ASP A 126 12.44 -4.91 5.64
C ASP A 126 11.56 -3.72 5.23
N TYR A 127 12.16 -2.54 5.01
CA TYR A 127 11.45 -1.40 4.48
C TYR A 127 10.78 -1.70 3.12
N GLN A 128 11.50 -2.33 2.19
CA GLN A 128 10.92 -2.74 0.90
C GLN A 128 9.76 -3.73 1.09
N ARG A 129 9.88 -4.72 1.97
CA ARG A 129 8.80 -5.67 2.26
C ARG A 129 7.56 -4.98 2.84
N GLU A 130 7.75 -4.09 3.82
CA GLU A 130 6.65 -3.38 4.46
C GLU A 130 5.97 -2.40 3.50
N THR A 131 6.72 -1.71 2.65
CA THR A 131 6.12 -0.85 1.61
C THR A 131 5.29 -1.65 0.61
N GLU A 132 5.75 -2.83 0.18
CA GLU A 132 4.96 -3.69 -0.72
C GLU A 132 3.71 -4.27 -0.04
N LYS A 133 3.80 -4.65 1.24
CA LYS A 133 2.62 -5.04 2.03
C LYS A 133 1.61 -3.91 2.13
N ALA A 134 2.07 -2.69 2.44
CA ALA A 134 1.22 -1.52 2.53
C ALA A 134 0.54 -1.19 1.19
N LYS A 135 1.25 -1.31 0.06
CA LYS A 135 0.67 -1.15 -1.28
C LYS A 135 -0.43 -2.18 -1.55
N LYS A 136 -0.18 -3.46 -1.24
CA LYS A 136 -1.18 -4.53 -1.40
C LYS A 136 -2.42 -4.28 -0.54
N ALA A 137 -2.24 -3.92 0.73
CA ALA A 137 -3.34 -3.59 1.64
C ALA A 137 -4.16 -2.38 1.16
N LYS A 138 -3.49 -1.35 0.63
CA LYS A 138 -4.17 -0.20 0.02
C LYS A 138 -5.00 -0.61 -1.20
N ALA A 139 -4.45 -1.47 -2.06
CA ALA A 139 -5.16 -1.95 -3.25
C ALA A 139 -6.39 -2.79 -2.89
N THR A 140 -6.29 -3.69 -1.92
CA THR A 140 -7.44 -4.50 -1.46
C THR A 140 -8.51 -3.63 -0.80
N TYR A 141 -8.11 -2.65 0.02
CA TYR A 141 -9.04 -1.68 0.62
C TYR A 141 -9.78 -0.87 -0.46
N GLN A 142 -9.07 -0.35 -1.46
CA GLN A 142 -9.68 0.38 -2.57
C GLN A 142 -10.65 -0.50 -3.37
N ARG A 143 -10.31 -1.77 -3.60
CA ARG A 143 -11.21 -2.71 -4.29
C ARG A 143 -12.50 -2.91 -3.49
N ARG A 144 -12.39 -3.16 -2.18
CA ARG A 144 -13.55 -3.31 -1.29
C ARG A 144 -14.42 -2.06 -1.27
N LEU A 145 -13.81 -0.87 -1.26
CA LEU A 145 -14.55 0.40 -1.29
C LEU A 145 -15.32 0.58 -2.62
N LYS A 146 -14.74 0.18 -3.75
CA LYS A 146 -15.44 0.17 -5.05
C LYS A 146 -16.59 -0.82 -5.06
N GLU A 147 -16.37 -2.06 -4.62
CA GLU A 147 -17.41 -3.09 -4.51
C GLU A 147 -18.58 -2.60 -3.61
N GLN A 148 -18.26 -1.98 -2.48
CA GLN A 148 -19.27 -1.43 -1.58
C GLN A 148 -20.05 -0.27 -2.24
N ARG A 149 -19.38 0.61 -2.98
CA ARG A 149 -20.04 1.70 -3.73
C ARG A 149 -21.00 1.17 -4.80
N VAL A 150 -20.60 0.12 -5.54
CA VAL A 150 -21.47 -0.52 -6.54
C VAL A 150 -22.71 -1.11 -5.87
N LYS A 151 -22.55 -1.84 -4.74
CA LYS A 151 -23.69 -2.35 -3.97
C LYS A 151 -24.63 -1.26 -3.47
N TYR A 152 -24.10 -0.13 -3.01
CA TYR A 152 -24.94 1.01 -2.61
C TYR A 152 -25.70 1.60 -3.79
N GLN A 153 -25.07 1.74 -4.96
CA GLN A 153 -25.74 2.24 -6.16
C GLN A 153 -26.83 1.28 -6.65
N GLU A 154 -26.60 -0.04 -6.59
CA GLU A 154 -27.61 -1.04 -6.93
C GLU A 154 -28.81 -0.98 -5.99
N THR A 155 -28.56 -0.95 -4.69
CA THR A 155 -29.63 -0.82 -3.68
C THR A 155 -30.40 0.48 -3.84
N GLU A 156 -29.73 1.61 -4.07
CA GLU A 156 -30.37 2.91 -4.33
C GLU A 156 -31.28 2.86 -5.57
N LYS A 157 -30.84 2.21 -6.66
CA LYS A 157 -31.67 2.02 -7.86
C LYS A 157 -32.92 1.19 -7.59
N ILE A 158 -32.80 0.13 -6.78
CA ILE A 158 -33.95 -0.68 -6.37
C ILE A 158 -34.93 0.16 -5.56
N TYR A 159 -34.43 0.92 -4.57
CA TYR A 159 -35.27 1.83 -3.79
C TYR A 159 -35.99 2.86 -4.65
N LYS A 160 -35.29 3.50 -5.60
CA LYS A 160 -35.91 4.46 -6.52
C LYS A 160 -37.02 3.82 -7.34
N ARG A 161 -36.76 2.67 -7.96
CA ARG A 161 -37.78 1.94 -8.74
C ARG A 161 -39.02 1.64 -7.90
N VAL A 162 -38.82 1.17 -6.67
CA VAL A 162 -39.91 0.90 -5.74
C VAL A 162 -40.71 2.15 -5.44
N VAL A 163 -40.04 3.25 -5.09
CA VAL A 163 -40.70 4.52 -4.77
C VAL A 163 -41.50 5.00 -5.98
N ASP A 164 -40.94 4.93 -7.18
CA ASP A 164 -41.63 5.29 -8.42
C ASP A 164 -42.87 4.41 -8.66
N THR A 165 -42.76 3.09 -8.45
CA THR A 165 -43.91 2.17 -8.56
C THR A 165 -45.01 2.51 -7.55
N LEU A 166 -44.64 2.85 -6.31
CA LEU A 166 -45.62 3.21 -5.27
C LEU A 166 -46.27 4.56 -5.53
N LEU A 167 -45.52 5.54 -6.03
CA LEU A 167 -46.07 6.83 -6.42
C LEU A 167 -47.04 6.69 -7.60
N ASN A 168 -46.70 5.87 -8.59
CA ASN A 168 -47.60 5.57 -9.71
C ASN A 168 -48.86 4.85 -9.24
N ALA A 169 -48.72 3.84 -8.37
CA ALA A 169 -49.87 3.13 -7.79
C ALA A 169 -50.77 4.07 -6.99
N LEU A 170 -50.20 4.97 -6.20
CA LEU A 170 -50.95 5.98 -5.45
C LEU A 170 -51.69 6.93 -6.40
N ALA A 171 -51.05 7.40 -7.47
CA ALA A 171 -51.67 8.27 -8.47
C ALA A 171 -52.85 7.56 -9.18
N GLU A 172 -52.67 6.29 -9.54
CA GLU A 172 -53.72 5.46 -10.14
C GLU A 172 -54.90 5.24 -9.17
N GLU A 173 -54.64 5.05 -7.88
CA GLU A 173 -55.67 4.93 -6.85
C GLU A 173 -56.44 6.25 -6.65
N THR A 174 -55.73 7.38 -6.63
CA THR A 174 -56.40 8.69 -6.55
C THR A 174 -57.28 8.95 -7.77
N ASP A 175 -56.79 8.64 -8.98
CA ASP A 175 -57.58 8.78 -10.21
C ASP A 175 -58.81 7.86 -10.22
N LEU A 176 -58.66 6.62 -9.74
CA LEU A 176 -59.77 5.67 -9.64
C LEU A 176 -60.83 6.18 -8.67
N ARG A 177 -60.44 6.66 -7.49
CA ARG A 177 -61.35 7.24 -6.50
C ARG A 177 -62.11 8.43 -7.08
N CYS A 178 -61.40 9.37 -7.71
CA CYS A 178 -62.03 10.50 -8.39
C CYS A 178 -63.06 10.06 -9.44
N ARG A 179 -62.76 9.02 -10.24
CA ARG A 179 -63.71 8.48 -11.24
C ARG A 179 -64.93 7.83 -10.60
N LEU A 180 -64.74 7.10 -9.52
CA LEU A 180 -65.83 6.46 -8.77
C LEU A 180 -66.73 7.50 -8.11
N GLU A 181 -66.17 8.55 -7.52
CA GLU A 181 -66.92 9.69 -6.99
C GLU A 181 -67.78 10.36 -8.07
N VAL A 182 -67.24 10.54 -9.28
CA VAL A 182 -67.98 11.08 -10.43
C VAL A 182 -69.11 10.13 -10.88
N MET A 183 -68.86 8.82 -10.95
CA MET A 183 -69.87 7.83 -11.36
C MET A 183 -71.01 7.67 -10.34
N ALA A 184 -70.71 7.80 -9.05
CA ALA A 184 -71.71 7.77 -7.97
C ALA A 184 -72.60 9.03 -7.94
N GLY A 185 -72.29 10.06 -8.74
CA GLY A 185 -73.13 11.24 -8.92
C GLY A 185 -73.36 12.07 -7.65
N GLY A 186 -72.52 11.93 -6.63
CA GLY A 186 -72.75 12.50 -5.30
C GLY A 186 -71.69 13.51 -4.89
N TRP A 187 -72.13 14.69 -4.46
CA TRP A 187 -71.34 15.54 -3.56
C TRP A 187 -71.02 14.75 -2.28
N ASP A 188 -69.74 14.49 -2.00
CA ASP A 188 -69.04 14.15 -0.72
C ASP A 188 -69.74 13.37 0.43
N SER A 189 -70.99 12.89 0.28
CA SER A 189 -71.86 12.48 1.39
C SER A 189 -72.93 11.44 1.01
N SER A 190 -73.01 11.02 -0.25
CA SER A 190 -73.94 9.96 -0.65
C SER A 190 -73.42 8.58 -0.22
N VAL A 191 -74.20 7.89 0.62
CA VAL A 191 -73.88 6.55 1.12
C VAL A 191 -73.92 5.55 -0.05
N LEU A 192 -72.76 5.00 -0.44
CA LEU A 192 -72.65 3.95 -1.46
C LEU A 192 -73.60 2.78 -1.13
N GLY A 193 -74.33 2.29 -2.14
CA GLY A 193 -75.19 1.12 -2.00
C GLY A 193 -74.37 -0.12 -1.65
N GLU A 194 -74.99 -1.09 -0.96
CA GLU A 194 -74.28 -2.26 -0.44
C GLU A 194 -73.60 -3.11 -1.54
N ASN A 195 -74.23 -3.20 -2.72
CA ASN A 195 -73.64 -3.88 -3.89
C ASN A 195 -72.42 -3.12 -4.47
N GLU A 196 -72.47 -1.78 -4.48
CA GLU A 196 -71.38 -0.93 -4.98
C GLU A 196 -70.18 -0.96 -4.02
N ARG A 197 -70.43 -1.09 -2.71
CA ARG A 197 -69.38 -1.27 -1.69
C ARG A 197 -68.64 -2.59 -1.86
N VAL A 198 -69.36 -3.68 -2.13
CA VAL A 198 -68.75 -5.01 -2.34
C VAL A 198 -67.90 -5.03 -3.61
N GLU A 199 -68.38 -4.43 -4.70
CA GLU A 199 -67.61 -4.32 -5.94
C GLU A 199 -66.36 -3.44 -5.75
N TYR A 200 -66.51 -2.32 -5.04
CA TYR A 200 -65.40 -1.45 -4.65
C TYR A 200 -64.35 -2.19 -3.82
N GLN A 201 -64.78 -2.92 -2.79
CA GLN A 201 -63.89 -3.67 -1.92
C GLN A 201 -63.15 -4.77 -2.68
N GLY A 202 -63.81 -5.46 -3.61
CA GLY A 202 -63.18 -6.46 -4.48
C GLY A 202 -62.08 -5.89 -5.38
N LEU A 203 -62.30 -4.69 -5.95
CA LEU A 203 -61.29 -4.00 -6.77
C LEU A 203 -60.09 -3.56 -5.92
N VAL A 204 -60.33 -3.02 -4.72
CA VAL A 204 -59.28 -2.62 -3.77
C VAL A 204 -58.46 -3.82 -3.31
N GLU A 205 -59.11 -4.94 -2.98
CA GLU A 205 -58.43 -6.16 -2.53
C GLU A 205 -57.60 -6.82 -3.64
N SER A 206 -58.13 -6.89 -4.86
CA SER A 206 -57.38 -7.39 -6.04
C SER A 206 -56.11 -6.56 -6.27
N ARG A 207 -56.22 -5.23 -6.19
CA ARG A 207 -55.07 -4.35 -6.42
C ARG A 207 -54.08 -4.35 -5.26
N ALA A 208 -54.56 -4.45 -4.01
CA ALA A 208 -53.71 -4.65 -2.85
C ALA A 208 -52.84 -5.92 -3.00
N THR A 209 -53.40 -7.02 -3.53
CA THR A 209 -52.59 -8.24 -3.80
C THR A 209 -51.56 -8.04 -4.90
N GLY A 210 -51.88 -7.27 -5.95
CA GLY A 210 -50.93 -6.89 -6.99
C GLY A 210 -49.75 -6.07 -6.44
N LEU A 211 -50.03 -5.10 -5.57
CA LEU A 211 -48.99 -4.30 -4.91
C LEU A 211 -48.17 -5.13 -3.93
N GLU A 212 -48.79 -6.02 -3.15
CA GLU A 212 -48.08 -6.94 -2.25
C GLU A 212 -47.06 -7.82 -2.99
N SER A 213 -47.34 -8.20 -4.24
CA SER A 213 -46.36 -8.92 -5.07
C SER A 213 -45.10 -8.09 -5.37
N THR A 214 -45.26 -6.77 -5.61
CA THR A 214 -44.13 -5.85 -5.80
C THR A 214 -43.36 -5.58 -4.51
N PHE A 215 -44.01 -5.73 -3.35
CA PHE A 215 -43.36 -5.68 -2.03
C PHE A 215 -42.59 -6.96 -1.68
N ALA A 216 -42.91 -8.11 -2.28
CA ALA A 216 -42.14 -9.34 -2.06
C ALA A 216 -40.68 -9.19 -2.53
N ASP A 217 -40.45 -8.44 -3.62
CA ASP A 217 -39.11 -8.13 -4.13
C ASP A 217 -38.30 -7.24 -3.16
N LEU A 218 -38.96 -6.43 -2.34
CA LEU A 218 -38.36 -5.60 -1.28
C LEU A 218 -38.02 -6.37 -0.01
N ASN A 219 -38.82 -7.37 0.35
CA ASN A 219 -38.54 -8.24 1.49
C ASN A 219 -37.21 -8.99 1.32
N LEU A 220 -36.74 -9.16 0.07
CA LEU A 220 -35.42 -9.68 -0.25
C LEU A 220 -34.27 -8.73 0.18
N VAL A 221 -34.53 -7.43 0.34
CA VAL A 221 -33.48 -6.42 0.51
C VAL A 221 -33.17 -6.07 1.97
N ARG A 222 -34.13 -5.92 2.92
CA ARG A 222 -33.77 -5.84 4.37
C ARG A 222 -34.84 -5.65 5.47
N ALA A 223 -36.13 -5.86 5.28
CA ALA A 223 -37.06 -5.67 6.42
C ALA A 223 -38.17 -6.70 6.45
N LYS A 224 -38.45 -7.25 7.64
CA LYS A 224 -39.72 -7.90 7.97
C LYS A 224 -40.78 -6.80 8.01
N VAL A 225 -41.25 -6.35 6.85
CA VAL A 225 -42.35 -5.39 6.78
C VAL A 225 -43.66 -6.19 6.85
N ALA A 226 -44.52 -5.86 7.81
CA ALA A 226 -45.89 -6.36 7.87
C ALA A 226 -46.59 -6.14 6.53
N THR A 227 -47.45 -7.07 6.10
CA THR A 227 -48.10 -6.98 4.78
C THR A 227 -48.97 -5.73 4.67
N LEU A 228 -49.23 -5.25 3.45
CA LEU A 228 -50.07 -4.08 3.23
C LEU A 228 -51.46 -4.30 3.81
N ARG A 229 -52.02 -5.50 3.66
CA ARG A 229 -53.26 -5.94 4.32
C ARG A 229 -53.22 -5.79 5.83
N GLN A 230 -52.14 -6.20 6.50
CA GLN A 230 -52.01 -6.03 7.95
C GLN A 230 -52.02 -4.56 8.36
N ARG A 231 -51.40 -3.67 7.57
CA ARG A 231 -51.43 -2.23 7.84
C ARG A 231 -52.78 -1.59 7.57
N MET A 232 -53.45 -2.01 6.50
CA MET A 232 -54.81 -1.56 6.17
C MET A 232 -55.81 -1.99 7.24
N GLN A 233 -55.71 -3.22 7.73
CA GLN A 233 -56.55 -3.73 8.81
C GLN A 233 -56.35 -2.92 10.11
N VAL A 234 -55.11 -2.66 10.51
CA VAL A 234 -54.81 -1.83 11.69
C VAL A 234 -55.37 -0.41 11.57
N LEU A 235 -55.31 0.19 10.37
CA LEU A 235 -55.90 1.51 10.12
C LEU A 235 -57.43 1.50 10.13
N ALA A 236 -58.05 0.47 9.55
CA ALA A 236 -59.50 0.29 9.57
C ALA A 236 -60.01 0.09 11.01
N ASP A 237 -59.31 -0.72 11.81
CA ASP A 237 -59.64 -0.96 13.21
C ASP A 237 -59.46 0.30 14.07
N SER A 238 -58.50 1.18 13.75
CA SER A 238 -58.33 2.47 14.42
C SER A 238 -59.38 3.52 14.05
N HIS A 239 -59.94 3.50 12.83
CA HIS A 239 -61.01 4.43 12.44
C HIS A 239 -62.40 3.97 12.92
N GLY A 240 -62.63 2.66 13.05
CA GLY A 240 -63.87 2.12 13.64
C GLY A 240 -64.03 2.40 15.13
N THR A 241 -62.93 2.64 15.85
CA THR A 241 -62.95 2.97 17.29
C THR A 241 -63.27 4.45 17.57
N GLU A 242 -63.03 5.36 16.63
CA GLU A 242 -63.41 6.78 16.77
C GLU A 242 -64.91 7.03 16.50
N GLN A 243 -65.56 6.23 15.64
CA GLN A 243 -66.99 6.39 15.35
C GLN A 243 -67.93 5.88 16.44
N HIS A 244 -67.51 4.92 17.28
CA HIS A 244 -68.34 4.43 18.39
C HIS A 244 -68.31 5.31 19.65
N HIS A 245 -67.43 6.32 19.72
CA HIS A 245 -67.38 7.22 20.87
C HIS A 245 -68.27 8.47 20.73
N ALA A 246 -68.85 8.71 19.56
CA ALA A 246 -69.69 9.88 19.30
C ALA A 246 -71.20 9.66 19.57
N ASP A 247 -71.65 8.41 19.78
CA ASP A 247 -73.08 8.08 19.96
C ASP A 247 -73.50 7.90 21.44
N ASP A 248 -72.57 7.96 22.39
CA ASP A 248 -72.83 7.66 23.82
C ASP A 248 -72.91 8.91 24.73
N THR A 249 -72.99 10.12 24.16
CA THR A 249 -73.22 11.38 24.90
C THR A 249 -74.61 11.95 24.63
N SER A 250 -75.66 11.14 24.76
CA SER A 250 -77.03 11.64 24.95
C SER A 250 -77.24 11.95 26.43
N VAL A 251 -77.42 13.25 26.70
CA VAL A 251 -77.46 13.91 28.00
C VAL A 251 -78.74 13.61 28.77
N ASP A 252 -78.63 12.98 29.94
CA ASP A 252 -79.65 12.95 30.98
C ASP A 252 -79.75 14.33 31.66
N ASN A 253 -80.91 14.97 31.53
CA ASN A 253 -81.27 16.22 32.20
C ASN A 253 -81.90 15.92 33.58
N PRO A 254 -81.45 16.54 34.69
CA PRO A 254 -82.19 16.47 35.95
C PRO A 254 -83.22 17.62 36.05
N PRO A 255 -84.40 17.38 36.66
CA PRO A 255 -85.43 18.39 36.80
C PRO A 255 -85.17 19.33 37.99
N ALA A 256 -85.74 20.53 37.89
CA ALA A 256 -85.72 21.63 38.86
C ALA A 256 -86.52 21.35 40.14
#